data_AF-A0A7C6TAW2-F1
#
_entry.id   AF-A0A7C6TAW2-F1
#
_cell.length_a   1.000
_cell.length_b   1.000
_cell.length_c   1.000
_cell.angle_alpha   90.00
_cell.angle_beta   90.00
_cell.angle_gamma   90.00
#
_symmetry.space_group_name_H-M   'P 1'
#
loop_
_entity.id
_entity.type
_entity.pdbx_description
1 polymer ?
#
loop_
_entity_poly.entity_id
_entity_poly.type
_entity_poly.pdbx_seq_one_letter_code
_entity_poly.pdbx_strand_id
1 'polypeptide(L)'
;MLIDTNTYLGHWAFRPLPWRDADSLLRAMDAHGIDQAFVSSASAILYRNPQAGNEELFAETRAHPDRLIPFAVINPTYADWEHDLAVCCEEFGIRGLRLYPKYHRYSLGDANGNALIEAATARGLVISVPLRVEDYRQRSWLLDIPDVTAHEVAEAARAHPKAKFLPVN
;
A
#
# COMPACT_ATOMS: atom_id res chain seq x y z
N MET A 1 -5.14 -14.63 -17.70
CA MET A 1 -4.34 -13.84 -16.77
C MET A 1 -5.25 -12.89 -16.01
N LEU A 2 -5.57 -13.21 -14.77
CA LEU A 2 -6.36 -12.43 -13.84
C LEU A 2 -5.43 -11.88 -12.73
N ILE A 3 -5.47 -10.57 -12.49
CA ILE A 3 -4.63 -9.90 -11.50
C ILE A 3 -5.53 -9.25 -10.46
N ASP A 4 -5.34 -9.60 -9.19
CA ASP A 4 -5.91 -8.84 -8.08
C ASP A 4 -4.99 -7.67 -7.74
N THR A 5 -5.55 -6.47 -7.67
CA THR A 5 -4.77 -5.24 -7.42
C THR A 5 -4.98 -4.67 -6.02
N ASN A 6 -5.81 -5.30 -5.18
CA ASN A 6 -6.13 -4.79 -3.84
C ASN A 6 -6.08 -5.89 -2.77
N THR A 7 -4.88 -6.45 -2.58
CA THR A 7 -4.66 -7.57 -1.65
C THR A 7 -3.76 -7.15 -0.49
N TYR A 8 -3.96 -7.79 0.67
CA TYR A 8 -3.21 -7.51 1.89
C TYR A 8 -2.68 -8.79 2.53
N LEU A 9 -1.50 -8.68 3.16
CA LEU A 9 -0.93 -9.66 4.08
C LEU A 9 -0.65 -9.02 5.44
N GLY A 10 -0.39 -9.84 6.46
CA GLY A 10 -0.11 -9.39 7.82
C GLY A 10 -1.37 -9.15 8.64
N HIS A 11 -1.23 -8.33 9.69
CA HIS A 11 -2.23 -8.20 10.75
C HIS A 11 -2.96 -6.87 10.67
N TRP A 12 -4.29 -6.92 10.61
CA TRP A 12 -5.13 -5.76 10.87
C TRP A 12 -5.45 -5.68 12.37
N ALA A 13 -5.28 -4.49 12.97
CA ALA A 13 -5.35 -4.34 14.43
C ALA A 13 -6.74 -4.61 15.03
N PHE A 14 -7.81 -4.43 14.23
CA PHE A 14 -9.18 -4.44 14.75
C PHE A 14 -9.94 -5.73 14.46
N ARG A 15 -9.43 -6.62 13.60
CA ARG A 15 -9.97 -7.97 13.37
C ARG A 15 -8.97 -8.87 12.67
N PRO A 16 -9.06 -10.20 12.86
CA PRO A 16 -8.29 -11.13 12.03
C PRO A 16 -8.72 -11.05 10.56
N LEU A 17 -7.73 -11.14 9.66
CA LEU A 17 -7.94 -11.32 8.23
C LEU A 17 -7.93 -12.82 7.88
N PRO A 18 -8.70 -13.25 6.85
CA PRO A 18 -8.80 -14.66 6.49
C PRO A 18 -7.51 -15.24 5.91
N TRP A 19 -6.72 -14.41 5.20
CA TRP A 19 -5.43 -14.77 4.61
C TRP A 19 -4.40 -13.75 5.10
N ARG A 20 -3.41 -14.21 5.87
CA ARG A 20 -2.44 -13.32 6.54
C ARG A 20 -0.99 -13.59 6.14
N ASP A 21 -0.75 -14.77 5.58
CA ASP A 21 0.55 -15.25 5.12
C ASP A 21 0.48 -15.60 3.62
N ALA A 22 1.63 -15.68 2.97
CA ALA A 22 1.72 -15.94 1.53
C ALA A 22 1.03 -17.27 1.15
N ASP A 23 1.21 -18.32 1.96
CA ASP A 23 0.67 -19.66 1.73
C ASP A 23 -0.87 -19.68 1.68
N SER A 24 -1.52 -19.07 2.67
CA SER A 24 -2.98 -18.98 2.75
C SER A 24 -3.55 -18.12 1.62
N LEU A 25 -2.87 -17.03 1.25
CA LEU A 25 -3.27 -16.19 0.14
C LEU A 25 -3.14 -16.93 -1.20
N LEU A 26 -2.02 -17.61 -1.46
CA LEU A 26 -1.81 -18.36 -2.70
C LEU A 26 -2.85 -19.46 -2.89
N ARG A 27 -3.19 -20.21 -1.84
CA ARG A 27 -4.29 -21.20 -1.90
C ARG A 27 -5.63 -20.55 -2.25
N ALA A 28 -5.92 -19.37 -1.71
CA ALA A 28 -7.14 -18.64 -2.01
C ALA A 28 -7.13 -18.13 -3.47
N MET A 29 -5.99 -17.62 -3.95
CA MET A 29 -5.80 -17.20 -5.33
C MET A 29 -6.03 -18.35 -6.30
N ASP A 30 -5.45 -19.53 -6.04
CA ASP A 30 -5.61 -20.71 -6.89
C ASP A 30 -7.06 -21.19 -6.93
N ALA A 31 -7.75 -21.19 -5.79
CA ALA A 31 -9.16 -21.56 -5.70
C ALA A 31 -10.10 -20.63 -6.49
N HIS A 32 -9.69 -19.38 -6.73
CA HIS A 32 -10.45 -18.37 -7.47
C HIS A 32 -9.88 -18.09 -8.88
N GLY A 33 -8.82 -18.78 -9.30
CA GLY A 33 -8.18 -18.59 -10.60
C GLY A 33 -7.47 -17.23 -10.76
N ILE A 34 -6.90 -16.68 -9.68
CA ILE A 34 -6.14 -15.43 -9.69
C ILE A 34 -4.66 -15.74 -9.95
N ASP A 35 -4.10 -15.20 -11.02
CA ASP A 35 -2.73 -15.46 -11.44
C ASP A 35 -1.70 -14.61 -10.69
N GLN A 36 -1.98 -13.33 -10.43
CA GLN A 36 -1.07 -12.45 -9.69
C GLN A 36 -1.83 -11.53 -8.73
N ALA A 37 -1.15 -11.08 -7.67
CA ALA A 37 -1.69 -10.14 -6.71
C ALA A 37 -0.72 -8.99 -6.44
N PHE A 38 -1.22 -7.76 -6.40
CA PHE A 38 -0.50 -6.63 -5.82
C PHE A 38 -0.78 -6.62 -4.32
N VAL A 39 0.25 -6.88 -3.53
CA VAL A 39 0.12 -7.13 -2.10
C VAL A 39 0.75 -6.00 -1.30
N SER A 40 0.04 -5.51 -0.29
CA SER A 40 0.55 -4.53 0.67
C SER A 40 0.41 -5.05 2.09
N SER A 41 1.21 -4.50 3.01
CA SER A 41 1.13 -4.87 4.43
C SER A 41 -0.08 -4.20 5.10
N ALA A 42 -0.97 -5.00 5.69
CA ALA A 42 -2.03 -4.52 6.58
C ALA A 42 -1.45 -3.96 7.88
N SER A 43 -0.36 -4.55 8.38
CA SER A 43 0.33 -4.12 9.59
C SER A 43 0.90 -2.70 9.43
N ALA A 44 1.56 -2.43 8.30
CA ALA A 44 2.25 -1.17 8.02
C ALA A 44 1.31 0.06 7.99
N ILE A 45 0.00 -0.14 7.83
CA ILE A 45 -1.00 0.94 7.89
C ILE A 45 -0.98 1.62 9.26
N LEU A 46 -0.82 0.83 10.33
CA LEU A 46 -0.99 1.28 11.72
C LEU A 46 0.30 1.26 12.54
N TYR A 47 1.36 0.63 12.03
CA TYR A 47 2.66 0.70 12.68
C TYR A 47 3.18 2.13 12.74
N ARG A 48 3.86 2.46 13.85
CA ARG A 48 4.45 3.80 14.03
C ARG A 48 5.47 4.11 12.92
N ASN A 49 6.33 3.15 12.60
CA ASN A 49 7.13 3.15 11.39
C ASN A 49 6.57 2.05 10.46
N PRO A 50 6.04 2.39 9.27
CA PRO A 50 5.57 1.42 8.29
C PRO A 50 6.64 0.42 7.82
N GLN A 51 7.93 0.78 7.89
CA GLN A 51 9.02 0.00 7.33
C GLN A 51 9.11 -1.42 7.91
N ALA A 52 8.87 -1.59 9.22
CA ALA A 52 8.82 -2.92 9.83
C ALA A 52 7.76 -3.82 9.17
N GLY A 53 6.60 -3.25 8.80
CA GLY A 53 5.57 -4.00 8.07
C GLY A 53 5.92 -4.26 6.60
N ASN A 54 6.78 -3.43 5.98
CA ASN A 54 7.32 -3.69 4.65
C ASN A 54 8.34 -4.83 4.67
N GLU A 55 9.19 -4.89 5.69
CA GLU A 55 10.15 -5.98 5.91
C GLU A 55 9.44 -7.33 6.10
N GLU A 56 8.39 -7.35 6.94
CA GLU A 56 7.51 -8.52 7.12
C GLU A 56 6.89 -8.97 5.79
N LEU A 57 6.32 -8.02 5.04
CA LEU A 57 5.72 -8.30 3.73
C LEU A 57 6.76 -8.87 2.76
N PHE A 58 7.94 -8.27 2.68
CA PHE A 58 8.99 -8.75 1.79
C PHE A 58 9.44 -10.17 2.16
N ALA A 59 9.58 -10.45 3.46
CA ALA A 59 9.92 -11.78 3.94
C ALA A 59 8.91 -12.85 3.49
N GLU A 60 7.61 -12.52 3.52
CA GLU A 60 6.51 -13.38 3.04
C GLU A 60 6.50 -13.53 1.51
N THR A 61 6.72 -12.46 0.76
CA THR A 61 6.53 -12.49 -0.70
C THR A 61 7.75 -12.92 -1.50
N ARG A 62 8.97 -12.83 -0.94
CA ARG A 62 10.22 -13.02 -1.72
C ARG A 62 10.38 -14.40 -2.37
N ALA A 63 9.70 -15.43 -1.85
CA ALA A 63 9.72 -16.78 -2.41
C ALA A 63 8.78 -16.95 -3.63
N HIS A 64 7.88 -15.98 -3.87
CA HIS A 64 6.83 -16.05 -4.89
C HIS A 64 6.76 -14.79 -5.76
N PRO A 65 7.89 -14.28 -6.30
CA PRO A 65 7.95 -12.99 -6.98
C PRO A 65 7.17 -12.93 -8.30
N ASP A 66 6.81 -14.09 -8.86
CA ASP A 66 6.00 -14.24 -10.06
C ASP A 66 4.49 -14.18 -9.77
N ARG A 67 4.08 -14.43 -8.52
CA ARG A 67 2.66 -14.44 -8.09
C ARG A 67 2.31 -13.25 -7.20
N LEU A 68 3.19 -12.86 -6.28
CA LEU A 68 2.96 -11.85 -5.26
C LEU A 68 3.89 -10.65 -5.49
N ILE A 69 3.30 -9.52 -5.85
CA ILE A 69 4.04 -8.31 -6.22
C ILE A 69 3.91 -7.30 -5.08
N PRO A 70 4.97 -7.10 -4.27
CA PRO A 70 4.89 -6.24 -3.10
C PRO A 70 4.79 -4.75 -3.48
N PHE A 71 3.86 -4.06 -2.82
CA PHE A 71 3.72 -2.62 -2.82
C PHE A 71 4.05 -2.11 -1.42
N ALA A 72 5.09 -1.31 -1.28
CA ALA A 72 5.51 -0.80 0.02
C ALA A 72 4.59 0.31 0.51
N VAL A 73 4.51 0.44 1.82
CA VAL A 73 3.83 1.53 2.51
C VAL A 73 4.90 2.50 3.00
N ILE A 74 4.86 3.74 2.52
CA ILE A 74 5.76 4.81 2.97
C ILE A 74 4.94 5.92 3.60
N ASN A 75 5.34 6.36 4.79
CA ASN A 75 4.75 7.50 5.46
C ASN A 75 5.69 8.72 5.32
N PRO A 76 5.34 9.72 4.49
CA PRO A 76 6.22 10.87 4.24
C PRO A 76 6.29 11.86 5.42
N THR A 77 5.53 11.62 6.48
CA THR A 77 5.62 12.38 7.74
C THR A 77 6.62 11.77 8.73
N TYR A 78 7.10 10.56 8.46
CA TYR A 78 8.11 9.90 9.27
C TYR A 78 9.50 10.43 8.94
N ALA A 79 10.37 10.48 9.94
CA ALA A 79 11.75 10.89 9.72
C ALA A 79 12.46 9.86 8.83
N ASP A 80 13.22 10.35 7.84
CA ASP A 80 14.04 9.53 6.95
C ASP A 80 13.24 8.54 6.06
N TRP A 81 12.01 8.91 5.70
CA TRP A 81 11.17 8.08 4.82
C TRP A 81 11.81 7.86 3.44
N GLU A 82 12.69 8.76 3.00
CA GLU A 82 13.45 8.61 1.76
C GLU A 82 14.43 7.43 1.82
N HIS A 83 15.02 7.16 2.98
CA HIS A 83 15.85 5.98 3.21
C HIS A 83 15.01 4.71 3.14
N ASP A 84 13.85 4.68 3.82
CA ASP A 84 12.92 3.54 3.77
C ASP A 84 12.47 3.25 2.34
N LEU A 85 12.19 4.30 1.55
CA LEU A 85 11.87 4.17 0.13
C LEU A 85 13.04 3.60 -0.67
N ALA A 86 14.27 4.06 -0.42
CA ALA A 86 15.46 3.53 -1.08
C ALA A 86 15.65 2.03 -0.78
N VAL A 87 15.56 1.63 0.50
CA VAL A 87 15.62 0.21 0.91
C VAL A 87 14.55 -0.62 0.19
N CYS A 88 13.30 -0.15 0.18
CA CYS A 88 12.23 -0.87 -0.50
C CYS A 88 12.48 -1.04 -2.01
N CYS A 89 13.05 -0.03 -2.67
CA CYS A 89 13.36 -0.11 -4.10
C CYS A 89 14.57 -0.99 -4.40
N GLU A 90 15.65 -0.83 -3.65
CA GLU A 90 16.97 -1.41 -3.95
C GLU A 90 17.09 -2.84 -3.42
N GLU A 91 16.53 -3.12 -2.24
CA GLU A 91 16.63 -4.43 -1.59
C GLU A 91 15.39 -5.29 -1.84
N PHE A 92 14.19 -4.69 -1.78
CA PHE A 92 12.94 -5.47 -1.91
C PHE A 92 12.41 -5.55 -3.34
N GLY A 93 12.92 -4.71 -4.25
CA GLY A 93 12.53 -4.71 -5.65
C GLY A 93 11.05 -4.36 -5.89
N ILE A 94 10.47 -3.52 -5.04
CA ILE A 94 9.05 -3.15 -5.14
C ILE A 94 8.69 -2.55 -6.50
N ARG A 95 7.44 -2.72 -6.91
CA ARG A 95 6.93 -2.19 -8.19
C ARG A 95 5.95 -1.03 -8.01
N GLY A 96 5.56 -0.76 -6.78
CA GLY A 96 4.66 0.32 -6.44
C GLY A 96 4.63 0.64 -4.96
N LEU A 97 3.93 1.72 -4.64
CA LEU A 97 3.61 2.13 -3.28
C LEU A 97 2.11 1.98 -3.05
N ARG A 98 1.74 1.66 -1.81
CA ARG A 98 0.36 1.78 -1.33
C ARG A 98 0.29 2.87 -0.27
N LEU A 99 -0.40 3.95 -0.61
CA LEU A 99 -0.44 5.16 0.20
C LEU A 99 -1.68 5.18 1.08
N TYR A 100 -1.52 5.65 2.32
CA TYR A 100 -2.63 5.85 3.25
C TYR A 100 -2.66 7.28 3.81
N PRO A 101 -2.93 8.30 2.97
CA PRO A 101 -2.83 9.71 3.36
C PRO A 101 -3.53 10.03 4.69
N LYS A 102 -4.78 9.60 4.85
CA LYS A 102 -5.59 9.93 6.03
C LYS A 102 -5.14 9.20 7.29
N TYR A 103 -4.72 7.93 7.17
CA TYR A 103 -4.17 7.18 8.31
C TYR A 103 -2.81 7.72 8.77
N HIS A 104 -2.01 8.20 7.82
CA HIS A 104 -0.67 8.75 8.07
C HIS A 104 -0.67 10.28 8.22
N ARG A 105 -1.85 10.90 8.29
CA ARG A 105 -2.06 12.33 8.58
C ARG A 105 -1.38 13.29 7.61
N TYR A 106 -1.44 12.98 6.31
CA TYR A 106 -1.08 13.90 5.24
C TYR A 106 -2.17 13.90 4.14
N SER A 107 -2.01 14.78 3.15
CA SER A 107 -2.86 14.87 1.97
C SER A 107 -2.03 14.72 0.72
N LEU A 108 -2.62 14.19 -0.36
CA LEU A 108 -1.88 14.01 -1.62
C LEU A 108 -1.39 15.31 -2.24
N GLY A 109 -2.01 16.45 -1.89
CA GLY A 109 -1.69 17.77 -2.44
C GLY A 109 -0.82 18.65 -1.54
N ASP A 110 -0.48 18.24 -0.32
CA ASP A 110 0.44 18.99 0.54
C ASP A 110 1.91 18.68 0.24
N ALA A 111 2.83 19.34 0.95
CA ALA A 111 4.26 19.19 0.72
C ALA A 111 4.75 17.73 0.87
N ASN A 112 4.24 16.99 1.86
CA ASN A 112 4.64 15.61 2.11
C ASN A 112 4.08 14.67 1.03
N GLY A 113 2.81 14.85 0.67
CA GLY A 113 2.17 14.10 -0.42
C GLY A 113 2.89 14.30 -1.75
N ASN A 114 3.15 15.55 -2.12
CA ASN A 114 3.85 15.88 -3.36
C ASN A 114 5.26 15.28 -3.39
N ALA A 115 6.04 15.42 -2.30
CA ALA A 115 7.40 14.88 -2.22
C ALA A 115 7.42 13.35 -2.44
N LEU A 116 6.50 12.61 -1.82
CA LEU A 116 6.41 11.17 -2.01
C LEU A 116 5.98 10.78 -3.43
N ILE A 117 5.01 11.49 -4.00
CA ILE A 117 4.54 11.26 -5.38
C ILE A 117 5.68 11.50 -6.38
N GLU A 118 6.44 12.57 -6.21
CA GLU A 118 7.61 12.89 -7.06
C GLU A 118 8.69 11.82 -6.94
N ALA A 119 9.03 11.41 -5.71
CA ALA A 119 10.03 10.37 -5.45
C ALA A 119 9.65 9.01 -6.04
N ALA A 120 8.37 8.65 -5.96
CA ALA A 120 7.83 7.43 -6.57
C ALA A 120 7.83 7.52 -8.11
N THR A 121 7.43 8.66 -8.65
CA THR A 121 7.37 8.92 -10.09
C THR A 121 8.77 8.88 -10.72
N ALA A 122 9.77 9.47 -10.07
CA ALA A 122 11.16 9.45 -10.53
C ALA A 122 11.73 8.02 -10.63
N ARG A 123 11.24 7.11 -9.78
CA ARG A 123 11.59 5.68 -9.76
C ARG A 123 10.68 4.81 -10.65
N GLY A 124 9.70 5.42 -11.32
CA GLY A 124 8.75 4.71 -12.19
C GLY A 124 7.77 3.80 -11.45
N LEU A 125 7.59 3.99 -10.14
CA LEU A 125 6.68 3.21 -9.30
C LEU A 125 5.21 3.54 -9.60
N VAL A 126 4.34 2.52 -9.45
CA VAL A 126 2.89 2.72 -9.43
C VAL A 126 2.46 3.23 -8.06
N ILE A 127 1.55 4.19 -8.00
CA ILE A 127 1.00 4.75 -6.77
C ILE A 127 -0.43 4.23 -6.60
N SER A 128 -0.61 3.25 -5.72
CA SER A 128 -1.94 2.75 -5.35
C SER A 128 -2.49 3.51 -4.14
N VAL A 129 -3.76 3.91 -4.23
CA VAL A 129 -4.43 4.67 -3.15
C VAL A 129 -5.78 4.01 -2.85
N PRO A 130 -5.92 3.30 -1.72
CA PRO A 130 -7.22 2.87 -1.24
C PRO A 130 -8.07 4.09 -0.89
N LEU A 131 -9.22 4.27 -1.55
CA LEU A 131 -10.14 5.36 -1.20
C LEU A 131 -10.76 5.11 0.18
N ARG A 132 -10.95 3.83 0.51
CA ARG A 132 -11.39 3.36 1.82
C ARG A 132 -10.58 2.14 2.24
N VAL A 133 -9.99 2.19 3.44
CA VAL A 133 -9.28 1.03 4.03
C VAL A 133 -10.25 0.05 4.68
N GLU A 134 -11.28 0.58 5.35
CA GLU A 134 -12.33 -0.21 6.01
C GLU A 134 -13.67 0.52 5.91
N ASP A 135 -14.73 -0.23 5.61
CA ASP A 135 -16.11 0.27 5.60
C ASP A 135 -16.45 0.92 6.94
N TYR A 136 -16.99 2.14 6.90
CA TYR A 136 -17.30 2.92 8.11
C TYR A 136 -18.23 2.17 9.08
N ARG A 137 -19.07 1.26 8.57
CA ARG A 137 -19.99 0.44 9.38
C ARG A 137 -19.29 -0.67 10.16
N GLN A 138 -18.11 -1.07 9.71
CA GLN A 138 -17.30 -2.14 10.30
C GLN A 138 -16.11 -1.60 11.09
N ARG A 139 -15.84 -0.29 10.98
CA ARG A 139 -14.70 0.36 11.59
C ARG A 139 -14.78 0.30 13.12
N SER A 140 -13.63 0.04 13.75
CA SER A 140 -13.51 0.17 15.20
C SER A 140 -13.89 1.58 15.65
N TRP A 141 -14.65 1.69 16.74
CA TRP A 141 -14.98 2.96 17.38
C TRP A 141 -13.75 3.74 17.89
N LEU A 142 -12.55 3.12 17.90
CA LEU A 142 -11.29 3.76 18.22
C LEU A 142 -10.70 4.57 17.05
N LEU A 143 -11.20 4.38 15.82
CA LEU A 143 -10.71 5.07 14.63
C LEU A 143 -11.74 6.05 14.08
N ASP A 144 -11.39 7.32 14.09
CA ASP A 144 -12.09 8.38 13.36
C ASP A 144 -11.14 8.96 12.30
N ILE A 145 -11.11 8.31 11.12
CA ILE A 145 -10.20 8.65 10.02
C ILE A 145 -11.05 8.87 8.76
N PRO A 146 -10.99 10.04 8.10
CA PRO A 146 -11.76 10.28 6.89
C PRO A 146 -11.29 9.37 5.74
N ASP A 147 -12.17 9.15 4.76
CA ASP A 147 -11.81 8.47 3.52
C ASP A 147 -11.00 9.41 2.60
N VAL A 148 -10.22 8.85 1.66
CA VAL A 148 -9.63 9.62 0.56
C VAL A 148 -10.67 9.72 -0.55
N THR A 149 -10.96 10.92 -1.02
CA THR A 149 -11.93 11.09 -2.10
C THR A 149 -11.29 10.83 -3.47
N ALA A 150 -12.09 10.34 -4.43
CA ALA A 150 -11.64 10.23 -5.82
C ALA A 150 -11.22 11.58 -6.41
N HIS A 151 -11.80 12.68 -5.94
CA HIS A 151 -11.43 14.03 -6.33
C HIS A 151 -10.00 14.39 -5.89
N GLU A 152 -9.60 14.08 -4.66
CA GLU A 152 -8.24 14.31 -4.18
C GLU A 152 -7.21 13.54 -5.01
N VAL A 153 -7.50 12.29 -5.36
CA VAL A 153 -6.63 11.49 -6.25
C VAL A 153 -6.55 12.11 -7.65
N ALA A 154 -7.68 12.57 -8.19
CA ALA A 154 -7.71 13.21 -9.50
C ALA A 154 -6.91 14.52 -9.54
N GLU A 155 -7.00 15.35 -8.50
CA GLU A 155 -6.22 16.59 -8.40
C GLU A 155 -4.72 16.30 -8.27
N ALA A 156 -4.33 15.30 -7.47
CA ALA A 156 -2.94 14.85 -7.39
C ALA A 156 -2.42 14.33 -8.74
N ALA A 157 -3.23 13.55 -9.47
CA ALA A 157 -2.88 13.06 -10.80
C ALA A 157 -2.74 14.19 -11.83
N ARG A 158 -3.54 15.26 -11.73
CA ARG A 158 -3.41 16.46 -12.56
C ARG A 158 -2.14 17.24 -12.25
N ALA A 159 -1.80 17.38 -10.97
CA ALA A 159 -0.58 18.04 -10.52
C ALA A 159 0.68 17.26 -10.93
N HIS A 160 0.59 15.93 -11.00
CA HIS A 160 1.70 15.03 -11.32
C HIS A 160 1.40 14.17 -12.56
N PRO A 161 1.38 14.74 -13.78
CA PRO A 161 0.90 14.05 -14.99
C PRO A 161 1.75 12.85 -15.43
N LYS A 162 2.97 12.70 -14.89
CA LYS A 162 3.85 11.54 -15.15
C LYS A 162 3.64 10.40 -14.13
N ALA A 163 2.99 10.67 -13.01
CA ALA A 163 2.72 9.68 -11.98
C ALA A 163 1.66 8.69 -12.46
N LYS A 164 1.81 7.41 -12.06
CA LYS A 164 0.88 6.34 -12.40
C LYS A 164 0.00 6.03 -11.20
N PHE A 165 -1.19 6.61 -11.15
CA PHE A 165 -2.14 6.38 -10.06
C PHE A 165 -3.04 5.17 -10.31
N LEU A 166 -3.28 4.40 -9.24
CA LEU A 166 -4.20 3.27 -9.19
C LEU A 166 -5.10 3.40 -7.94
N PRO A 167 -6.21 4.17 -8.02
CA PRO A 167 -7.19 4.20 -6.94
C PRO A 167 -7.88 2.83 -6.80
N VAL A 168 -8.02 2.34 -5.58
CA VAL A 168 -8.62 1.02 -5.27
C VAL A 168 -9.67 1.15 -4.16
N ASN A 169 -10.58 0.17 -4.09
CA ASN A 169 -11.61 0.02 -3.04
C ASN A 169 -11.67 -1.43 -2.59
#